data_AF-A0A7Z9WTR0-F1
#
_entry.id   AF-A0A7Z9WTR0-F1
#
_cell.length_a   1.000
_cell.length_b   1.000
_cell.length_c   1.000
_cell.angle_alpha   90.00
_cell.angle_beta   90.00
_cell.angle_gamma   90.00
#
_symmetry.space_group_name_H-M   'P 1'
#
loop_
_entity.id
_entity.type
_entity.pdbx_description
1 polymer ?
#
loop_
_entity_poly.entity_id
_entity_poly.type
_entity_poly.pdbx_seq_one_letter_code
_entity_poly.pdbx_strand_id
1 'polypeptide(L)'
;MIRMLAVGVLLGLVAGCSSVTQKTAAVSGQALGRGGEAIYPVHTQKLDEAGMAWLLQQQYDEPPVLDGFQMDYKARSLCSRGYLKDEVYALAPRKLAVEHATCVTADCRYTLVWKIRCEEVPQAPFSIFGKF
;
A
#
# COMPACT_ATOMS: atom_id res chain seq x y z
N MET A 1 -72.27 28.46 8.39
CA MET A 1 -72.34 28.70 6.92
C MET A 1 -70.94 29.02 6.42
N ILE A 2 -70.64 28.50 5.23
CA ILE A 2 -69.33 28.32 4.58
C ILE A 2 -68.71 29.63 4.07
N ARG A 3 -67.37 29.75 4.14
CA ARG A 3 -66.40 30.14 3.07
C ARG A 3 -65.05 30.47 3.74
N MET A 4 -64.02 29.62 3.58
CA MET A 4 -62.99 29.71 2.53
C MET A 4 -62.48 31.15 2.30
N LEU A 5 -61.22 31.41 2.67
CA LEU A 5 -60.20 31.96 1.77
C LEU A 5 -58.81 31.89 2.41
N ALA A 6 -57.89 31.36 1.61
CA ALA A 6 -56.50 31.08 1.91
C ALA A 6 -55.62 32.32 1.65
N VAL A 7 -54.63 32.55 2.51
CA VAL A 7 -53.37 33.28 2.22
C VAL A 7 -52.39 32.73 3.28
N GLY A 8 -51.36 31.94 2.99
CA GLY A 8 -50.33 32.15 1.99
C GLY A 8 -49.11 32.80 2.66
N VAL A 9 -48.38 32.08 3.52
CA VAL A 9 -47.09 32.55 4.09
C VAL A 9 -46.06 31.41 4.11
N LEU A 10 -45.25 31.42 3.06
CA LEU A 10 -43.80 31.14 2.98
C LEU A 10 -43.19 30.16 4.00
N LEU A 11 -42.97 28.92 3.57
CA LEU A 11 -41.91 28.05 4.11
C LEU A 11 -40.54 28.57 3.65
N GLY A 12 -39.85 29.29 4.53
CA GLY A 12 -38.41 29.53 4.44
C GLY A 12 -37.64 28.42 5.15
N LEU A 13 -37.29 27.35 4.43
CA LEU A 13 -36.31 26.37 4.90
C LEU A 13 -34.92 27.01 4.81
N VAL A 14 -34.42 27.49 5.94
CA VAL A 14 -33.02 27.91 6.09
C VAL A 14 -32.19 26.62 6.18
N ALA A 15 -31.75 26.11 5.03
CA ALA A 15 -30.74 25.07 4.95
C ALA A 15 -29.39 25.68 5.32
N GLY A 16 -29.02 25.59 6.60
CA GLY A 16 -27.67 25.86 7.08
C GLY A 16 -26.71 24.79 6.59
N CYS A 17 -26.01 25.04 5.49
CA CYS A 17 -24.86 24.23 5.06
C CYS A 17 -23.58 24.74 5.73
N SER A 18 -23.42 24.44 7.02
CA SER A 18 -22.12 24.53 7.69
C SER A 18 -21.37 23.22 7.47
N SER A 19 -20.78 23.05 6.28
CA SER A 19 -19.75 22.04 6.05
C SER A 19 -18.61 22.69 5.31
N VAL A 20 -17.62 23.17 6.06
CA VAL A 20 -16.28 23.45 5.55
C VAL A 20 -15.72 22.11 5.07
N THR A 21 -15.97 21.80 3.80
CA THR A 21 -15.24 20.75 3.09
C THR A 21 -13.84 21.28 2.85
N GLN A 22 -12.93 21.00 3.77
CA GLN A 22 -11.51 20.94 3.43
C GLN A 22 -11.37 19.80 2.42
N LYS A 23 -11.35 20.15 1.12
CA LYS A 23 -10.67 19.35 0.11
C LYS A 23 -9.19 19.35 0.46
N THR A 24 -8.79 18.56 1.45
CA THR A 24 -7.46 17.95 1.37
C THR A 24 -7.57 16.97 0.23
N ALA A 25 -7.12 17.39 -0.95
CA ALA A 25 -6.74 16.44 -1.98
C ALA A 25 -5.85 15.44 -1.26
N ALA A 26 -6.30 14.19 -1.19
CA ALA A 26 -5.42 13.08 -0.90
C ALA A 26 -4.34 13.17 -1.97
N VAL A 27 -3.21 13.76 -1.62
CA VAL A 27 -1.98 13.64 -2.40
C VAL A 27 -1.65 12.16 -2.28
N SER A 28 -2.20 11.35 -3.19
CA SER A 28 -1.66 10.05 -3.53
C SER A 28 -0.29 10.35 -4.11
N GLY A 29 0.69 10.51 -3.22
CA GLY A 29 2.08 10.76 -3.52
C GLY A 29 2.63 9.54 -4.23
N GLN A 30 2.38 9.46 -5.53
CA GLN A 30 3.18 8.65 -6.43
C GLN A 30 4.55 9.32 -6.46
N ALA A 31 5.44 8.86 -5.59
CA ALA A 31 6.83 9.25 -5.64
C ALA A 31 7.40 8.65 -6.94
N LEU A 32 7.76 9.50 -7.90
CA LEU A 32 8.42 9.08 -9.12
C LEU A 32 9.84 8.64 -8.74
N GLY A 33 10.13 7.34 -8.88
CA GLY A 33 11.48 6.82 -8.75
C GLY A 33 12.39 7.38 -9.84
N ARG A 34 13.70 7.45 -9.56
CA ARG A 34 14.74 7.72 -10.56
C ARG A 34 14.67 6.62 -11.63
N GLY A 35 13.93 6.83 -12.70
CA GLY A 35 13.77 5.86 -13.80
C GLY A 35 12.37 5.78 -14.42
N GLY A 36 11.37 6.49 -13.89
CA GLY A 36 9.99 6.41 -14.43
C GLY A 36 9.22 5.15 -14.02
N GLU A 37 9.81 4.29 -13.19
CA GLU A 37 9.16 3.17 -12.54
C GLU A 37 8.12 3.70 -11.53
N ALA A 38 6.89 3.20 -11.63
CA ALA A 38 5.82 3.54 -10.70
C ALA A 38 6.15 2.91 -9.33
N ILE A 39 6.42 3.73 -8.32
CA ILE A 39 6.61 3.24 -6.96
C ILE A 39 5.23 2.94 -6.35
N TYR A 40 4.87 1.66 -6.32
CA TYR A 40 3.66 1.20 -5.66
C TYR A 40 3.87 1.12 -4.14
N PRO A 41 2.94 1.59 -3.30
CA PRO A 41 3.07 1.52 -1.86
C PRO A 41 3.01 0.07 -1.36
N VAL A 42 3.74 -0.22 -0.27
CA VAL A 42 3.64 -1.51 0.43
C VAL A 42 2.33 -1.56 1.24
N HIS A 43 1.45 -2.47 0.89
CA HIS A 43 0.26 -2.81 1.66
C HIS A 43 0.63 -3.79 2.79
N THR A 44 0.02 -3.61 3.97
CA THR A 44 0.32 -4.42 5.16
C THR A 44 -0.96 -4.87 5.84
N GLN A 45 -1.07 -6.16 6.11
CA GLN A 45 -2.18 -6.76 6.84
C GLN A 45 -1.65 -7.55 8.04
N LYS A 46 -2.32 -7.44 9.19
CA LYS A 46 -2.05 -8.28 10.36
C LYS A 46 -2.64 -9.67 10.13
N LEU A 47 -1.86 -10.72 10.37
CA LEU A 47 -2.31 -12.11 10.27
C LEU A 47 -2.73 -12.69 11.63
N ASP A 48 -2.32 -12.05 12.72
CA ASP A 48 -2.56 -12.50 14.08
C ASP A 48 -2.95 -11.33 14.99
N GLU A 49 -3.78 -11.61 16.00
CA GLU A 49 -4.24 -10.64 17.00
C GLU A 49 -3.10 -10.18 17.90
N ALA A 50 -2.12 -11.05 18.18
CA ALA A 50 -0.94 -10.69 18.95
C ALA A 50 0.02 -9.76 18.18
N GLY A 51 -0.21 -9.52 16.88
CA GLY A 51 0.63 -8.66 16.06
C GLY A 51 2.02 -9.23 15.75
N MET A 52 2.19 -10.54 15.91
CA MET A 52 3.45 -11.24 15.68
C MET A 52 3.63 -11.72 14.24
N ALA A 53 2.56 -11.73 13.44
CA ALA A 53 2.60 -12.14 12.04
C ALA A 53 1.94 -11.09 11.13
N TRP A 54 2.58 -10.84 9.98
CA TRP A 54 2.16 -9.81 9.02
C TRP A 54 2.25 -10.32 7.58
N LEU A 55 1.32 -9.86 6.75
CA LEU A 55 1.34 -10.03 5.30
C LEU A 55 1.69 -8.69 4.67
N LEU A 56 2.77 -8.65 3.91
CA LEU A 56 3.19 -7.49 3.12
C LEU A 56 2.95 -7.79 1.65
N GLN A 57 2.42 -6.82 0.92
CA GLN A 57 2.14 -6.93 -0.50
C GLN A 57 2.55 -5.66 -1.22
N GLN A 58 3.25 -5.80 -2.34
CA GLN A 58 3.62 -4.66 -3.18
C GLN A 58 3.61 -5.08 -4.64
N GLN A 59 3.17 -4.17 -5.51
CA GLN A 59 3.19 -4.37 -6.95
C GLN A 59 4.55 -3.96 -7.52
N TYR A 60 5.00 -4.73 -8.50
CA TYR A 60 6.25 -4.56 -9.23
C TYR A 60 6.01 -4.92 -10.70
N ASP A 61 6.92 -4.48 -11.56
CA ASP A 61 6.96 -4.88 -12.96
C ASP A 61 7.95 -6.04 -13.15
N GLU A 62 7.61 -6.98 -14.03
CA GLU A 62 8.46 -8.13 -14.36
C GLU A 62 9.86 -7.73 -14.87
N PRO A 63 10.89 -8.57 -14.65
CA PRO A 63 10.86 -9.94 -14.12
C PRO A 63 10.77 -10.01 -12.59
N PRO A 64 10.31 -11.14 -12.02
CA PRO A 64 10.06 -11.27 -10.60
C PRO A 64 11.37 -11.22 -9.78
N VAL A 65 11.52 -10.17 -9.00
CA VAL A 65 12.51 -10.08 -7.93
C VAL A 65 11.81 -10.33 -6.60
N LEU A 66 12.28 -11.35 -5.86
CA LEU A 66 11.69 -11.74 -4.57
C LEU A 66 12.22 -10.91 -3.39
N ASP A 67 13.33 -10.19 -3.60
CA ASP A 67 13.92 -9.27 -2.64
C ASP A 67 13.59 -7.81 -3.00
N GLY A 68 12.76 -7.17 -2.15
CA GLY A 68 12.38 -5.78 -2.29
C GLY A 68 12.92 -4.95 -1.13
N PHE A 69 13.74 -3.93 -1.41
CA PHE A 69 14.27 -3.04 -0.38
C PHE A 69 13.15 -2.33 0.40
N GLN A 70 12.08 -1.91 -0.28
CA GLN A 70 10.94 -1.26 0.35
C GLN A 70 10.15 -2.21 1.26
N MET A 71 10.02 -3.48 0.84
CA MET A 71 9.39 -4.53 1.64
C MET A 71 10.22 -4.81 2.90
N ASP A 72 11.55 -4.89 2.79
CA ASP A 72 12.46 -5.07 3.92
C ASP A 72 12.40 -3.88 4.89
N TYR A 73 12.45 -2.65 4.39
CA TYR A 73 12.30 -1.46 5.22
C TYR A 73 10.96 -1.45 5.96
N LYS A 74 9.86 -1.81 5.28
CA LYS A 74 8.55 -1.89 5.90
C LYS A 74 8.49 -3.00 6.95
N ALA A 75 9.03 -4.18 6.68
CA ALA A 75 9.10 -5.29 7.63
C ALA A 75 9.87 -4.91 8.90
N ARG A 76 11.03 -4.25 8.76
CA ARG A 76 11.81 -3.73 9.90
C ARG A 76 11.06 -2.67 10.70
N SER A 77 10.28 -1.83 10.03
CA SER A 77 9.44 -0.83 10.72
C SER A 77 8.31 -1.46 11.53
N LEU A 78 7.82 -2.64 11.13
CA LEU A 78 6.79 -3.39 11.84
C LEU A 78 7.39 -4.25 12.97
N CYS A 79 8.55 -4.87 12.74
CA CYS A 79 9.22 -5.75 13.68
C CYS A 79 10.60 -5.19 14.07
N SER A 80 10.65 -4.34 15.10
CA SER A 80 11.88 -3.65 15.53
C SER A 80 13.00 -4.58 16.02
N ARG A 81 12.65 -5.76 16.55
CA ARG A 81 13.61 -6.77 17.02
C ARG A 81 14.16 -7.67 15.90
N GLY A 82 13.62 -7.55 14.68
CA GLY A 82 13.91 -8.47 13.58
C GLY A 82 12.66 -9.23 13.12
N TYR A 83 12.78 -9.89 11.97
CA TYR A 83 11.70 -10.66 11.39
C TYR A 83 12.25 -11.83 10.57
N LEU A 84 11.47 -12.90 10.49
CA LEU A 84 11.69 -13.99 9.55
C LEU A 84 10.66 -13.94 8.43
N LYS A 85 11.07 -14.33 7.23
CA LYS A 85 10.17 -14.50 6.08
C LYS A 85 9.70 -15.96 6.07
N ASP A 86 8.46 -16.19 6.46
CA ASP A 86 7.84 -17.53 6.47
C ASP A 86 7.50 -17.98 5.04
N GLU A 87 6.94 -17.07 4.23
CA GLU A 87 6.59 -17.33 2.83
C GLU A 87 6.93 -16.11 1.97
N VAL A 88 7.51 -16.35 0.79
CA VAL A 88 7.83 -15.33 -0.20
C VAL A 88 7.44 -15.85 -1.58
N TYR A 89 6.55 -15.15 -2.26
CA TYR A 89 6.12 -15.54 -3.60
C TYR A 89 5.64 -14.35 -4.43
N ALA A 90 5.67 -14.51 -5.76
CA ALA A 90 5.15 -13.54 -6.71
C ALA A 90 3.85 -14.07 -7.32
N LEU A 91 2.80 -13.26 -7.29
CA LEU A 91 1.52 -13.53 -7.96
C LEU A 91 1.42 -12.67 -9.21
N ALA A 92 1.24 -13.30 -10.37
CA ALA A 92 0.94 -12.61 -11.62
C ALA A 92 -0.32 -13.19 -12.26
N PRO A 93 -1.13 -12.38 -12.96
CA PRO A 93 -2.33 -12.85 -13.65
C PRO A 93 -1.99 -13.75 -14.87
N ARG A 94 -0.72 -13.78 -15.27
CA ARG A 94 -0.17 -14.46 -16.44
C ARG A 94 1.19 -15.05 -16.10
N LYS A 95 1.73 -15.88 -16.99
CA LYS A 95 3.07 -16.45 -16.82
C LYS A 95 4.11 -15.32 -16.79
N LEU A 96 4.90 -15.28 -15.71
CA LEU A 96 5.95 -14.29 -15.50
C LEU A 96 6.96 -14.32 -16.65
N ALA A 97 7.30 -13.14 -17.20
CA ALA A 97 8.38 -13.02 -18.16
C ALA A 97 9.74 -13.29 -17.50
N VAL A 98 10.64 -13.88 -18.29
CA VAL A 98 12.03 -14.13 -17.90
C VAL A 98 12.91 -12.92 -18.23
N GLU A 99 12.50 -12.11 -19.21
CA GLU A 99 13.28 -10.98 -19.72
C GLU A 99 12.48 -9.67 -19.66
N HIS A 100 13.14 -8.59 -19.23
CA HIS A 100 12.58 -7.24 -19.16
C HIS A 100 12.03 -6.75 -20.51
N ALA A 101 12.66 -7.14 -21.63
CA ALA A 101 12.24 -6.73 -22.97
C ALA A 101 10.83 -7.21 -23.34
N THR A 102 10.38 -8.32 -22.73
CA THR A 102 9.01 -8.85 -22.89
C THR A 102 7.96 -7.90 -22.34
N CYS A 103 8.37 -6.96 -21.46
CA CYS A 103 7.45 -6.11 -20.74
C CYS A 103 7.11 -4.78 -21.43
N VAL A 104 7.80 -4.45 -22.52
CA VAL A 104 7.56 -3.19 -23.26
C VAL A 104 6.18 -3.16 -23.92
N THR A 105 5.57 -4.31 -24.21
CA THR A 105 4.33 -4.43 -24.99
C THR A 105 3.16 -5.06 -24.24
N ALA A 106 3.35 -5.43 -22.97
CA ALA A 106 2.37 -6.18 -22.19
C ALA A 106 2.16 -5.58 -20.78
N ASP A 107 1.05 -5.94 -20.13
CA ASP A 107 0.87 -5.72 -18.69
C ASP A 107 1.60 -6.82 -17.92
N CYS A 108 2.73 -6.47 -17.31
CA CYS A 108 3.63 -7.42 -16.62
C CYS A 108 3.72 -7.11 -15.13
N ARG A 109 2.65 -6.55 -14.60
CA ARG A 109 2.55 -6.31 -13.18
C ARG A 109 2.42 -7.65 -12.45
N TYR A 110 3.25 -7.81 -11.43
CA TYR A 110 3.12 -8.88 -10.46
C TYR A 110 3.02 -8.30 -9.05
N THR A 111 2.40 -9.05 -8.15
CA THR A 111 2.32 -8.73 -6.73
C THR A 111 3.30 -9.60 -5.98
N LEU A 112 4.31 -8.98 -5.38
CA LEU A 112 5.19 -9.65 -4.43
C LEU A 112 4.48 -9.74 -3.09
N VAL A 113 4.42 -10.95 -2.53
CA VAL A 113 3.78 -11.23 -1.26
C VAL A 113 4.79 -11.83 -0.29
N TRP A 114 4.95 -11.19 0.87
CA TRP A 114 5.76 -11.71 1.97
C TRP A 114 4.87 -11.96 3.19
N LYS A 115 4.94 -13.18 3.72
CA LYS A 115 4.44 -13.51 5.05
C LYS A 115 5.61 -13.47 6.00
N ILE A 116 5.56 -12.57 6.97
CA ILE A 116 6.63 -12.38 7.94
C ILE A 116 6.14 -12.63 9.35
N ARG A 117 7.08 -13.02 10.20
CA ARG A 117 6.88 -13.17 11.64
C ARG A 117 7.92 -12.33 12.38
N CYS A 118 7.48 -11.56 13.36
CA CYS A 118 8.38 -10.80 14.21
C CYS A 118 9.09 -11.77 15.16
N GLU A 119 10.41 -11.79 15.11
CA GLU A 119 11.25 -12.63 15.96
C GLU A 119 12.54 -11.89 16.28
N GLU A 120 13.22 -12.28 17.34
CA GLU A 120 14.51 -11.70 17.69
C GLU A 120 15.58 -12.24 16.74
N VAL A 121 15.87 -11.46 15.70
CA VAL A 121 16.92 -11.79 14.73
C VAL A 121 18.08 -10.84 14.98
N PRO A 122 19.28 -11.35 15.33
CA PRO A 122 20.43 -10.51 15.52
C PRO A 122 20.69 -9.72 14.24
N GLN A 123 20.64 -8.40 14.34
CA GLN A 123 20.97 -7.52 13.23
C GLN A 123 22.41 -7.84 12.80
N ALA A 124 22.61 -8.12 11.51
CA ALA A 124 23.95 -8.29 10.98
C ALA A 124 24.77 -7.06 11.37
N PRO A 125 25.97 -7.23 11.98
CA PRO A 125 26.78 -6.09 12.37
C PRO A 125 27.04 -5.25 11.12
N PHE A 126 26.61 -3.99 11.15
CA PHE A 126 26.86 -3.09 10.03
C PHE A 126 28.38 -2.87 9.96
N SER A 127 29.02 -3.39 8.92
CA SER A 127 30.41 -3.05 8.62
C SER A 127 30.41 -1.82 7.74
N ILE A 128 30.78 -0.68 8.32
CA ILE A 128 31.02 0.58 7.58
C ILE A 128 32.18 0.44 6.58
N PHE A 129 32.93 -0.66 6.63
CA PHE A 129 34.12 -0.92 5.82
C PHE A 129 34.07 -2.22 5.02
N GLY A 130 32.89 -2.84 4.86
CA GLY A 130 32.67 -3.94 3.92
C GLY A 130 33.71 -5.07 4.01
N LYS A 131 33.61 -5.93 5.03
CA LYS A 131 34.22 -7.26 5.04
C LYS A 131 33.76 -8.06 6.25
N PHE A 132 33.16 -9.22 5.99
CA PHE A 132 33.30 -10.44 6.77
C PHE A 132 33.34 -11.60 5.79
#